data_AF-A0A7W8PLC0-F1
#
_entry.id   AF-A0A7W8PLC0-F1
#
_cell.length_a   1.000
_cell.length_b   1.000
_cell.length_c   1.000
_cell.angle_alpha   90.00
_cell.angle_beta   90.00
_cell.angle_gamma   90.00
#
_symmetry.space_group_name_H-M   'P 1'
#
loop_
_entity.id
_entity.type
_entity.pdbx_description
1 polymer ?
#
loop_
_entity_poly.entity_id
_entity_poly.type
_entity_poly.pdbx_seq_one_letter_code
_entity_poly.pdbx_strand_id
1 'polypeptide(L)' 'MSTPDFFRSRLNAMIDLRHPLAGLATRIPWTSIEATLAPVFERRAR' A
#
# COMPACT_ATOMS: atom_id res chain seq x y z
N MET A 1 -23.44 -4.18 7.11
CA MET A 1 -22.55 -5.36 7.09
C MET A 1 -21.30 -4.98 6.32
N SER A 2 -20.19 -4.71 7.02
CA SER A 2 -18.93 -4.37 6.36
C SER A 2 -18.39 -5.62 5.67
N THR A 3 -18.15 -5.55 4.36
CA THR A 3 -17.49 -6.62 3.61
C THR A 3 -16.22 -7.02 4.37
N PRO A 4 -16.00 -8.31 4.66
CA PRO A 4 -14.74 -8.72 5.26
C PRO A 4 -13.62 -8.33 4.29
N ASP A 5 -12.67 -7.51 4.74
CA ASP A 5 -11.46 -7.18 4.00
C ASP A 5 -10.60 -8.46 3.85
N PHE A 6 -10.98 -9.30 2.89
CA PHE A 6 -10.40 -10.61 2.63
C PHE A 6 -8.90 -10.54 2.41
N PHE A 7 -8.44 -9.46 1.78
CA PHE A 7 -7.02 -9.21 1.54
C PHE A 7 -6.27 -8.78 2.81
N ARG A 8 -6.88 -7.96 3.68
CA ARG A 8 -6.20 -7.47 4.89
C ARG A 8 -5.88 -8.60 5.85
N SER A 9 -6.81 -9.55 6.06
CA SER A 9 -6.59 -10.69 6.96
C SER A 9 -5.41 -11.57 6.51
N ARG A 10 -5.33 -11.86 5.21
CA ARG A 10 -4.23 -12.65 4.64
C ARG A 10 -2.90 -11.89 4.59
N LEU A 11 -2.93 -10.60 4.27
CA LEU A 11 -1.74 -9.75 4.28
C LEU A 11 -1.16 -9.63 5.70
N ASN A 12 -2.00 -9.51 6.72
CA ASN A 12 -1.54 -9.46 8.11
C ASN A 12 -0.84 -10.76 8.55
N ALA A 13 -1.32 -11.91 8.05
CA ALA A 13 -0.71 -13.21 8.33
C ALA A 13 0.59 -13.46 7.53
N MET A 14 0.75 -12.84 6.36
CA MET A 14 1.91 -13.01 5.48
C MET A 14 3.01 -11.96 5.69
N ILE A 15 2.68 -10.80 6.25
CA ILE A 15 3.63 -9.70 6.47
C ILE A 15 4.05 -9.71 7.93
N ASP A 16 5.26 -10.20 8.20
CA ASP A 16 5.90 -9.98 9.48
C ASP A 16 6.35 -8.50 9.56
N LEU A 17 5.63 -7.71 10.37
CA LEU A 17 5.90 -6.29 10.58
C LEU A 17 7.16 -6.01 11.42
N ARG A 18 7.72 -7.03 12.09
CA ARG A 18 8.99 -6.95 12.82
C ARG A 18 10.18 -7.25 11.91
N HIS A 19 9.93 -7.66 10.67
CA HIS A 19 10.97 -7.88 9.70
C HIS A 19 11.67 -6.55 9.34
N PRO A 20 13.01 -6.50 9.28
CA PRO A 20 13.75 -5.27 9.00
C PRO A 20 13.36 -4.61 7.67
N LEU A 21 12.93 -5.39 6.67
CA LEU A 21 12.41 -4.84 5.40
C LEU A 21 11.06 -4.10 5.58
N ALA A 22 10.20 -4.54 6.51
CA ALA A 22 8.96 -3.84 6.84
C ALA A 22 9.25 -2.49 7.50
N GLY A 23 10.30 -2.41 8.33
CA GLY A 23 10.80 -1.15 8.89
C GLY A 23 11.40 -0.21 7.84
N LEU A 24 11.98 -0.72 6.75
CA LEU A 24 12.41 0.12 5.63
C LEU A 24 11.23 0.74 4.90
N ALA A 25 10.11 0.04 4.78
CA ALA A 25 8.91 0.58 4.17
C ALA A 25 8.41 1.84 4.88
N THR A 26 8.63 1.99 6.20
CA THR A 26 8.25 3.20 6.95
C THR A 26 9.19 4.38 6.71
N ARG A 27 10.34 4.16 6.06
CA ARG A 27 11.33 5.20 5.71
C ARG A 27 11.17 5.71 4.27
N ILE A 28 10.32 5.05 3.48
CA ILE A 28 10.03 5.45 2.10
C ILE A 28 9.09 6.67 2.13
N PRO A 29 9.35 7.73 1.33
CA PRO A 29 8.47 8.90 1.23
C PRO A 29 7.24 8.58 0.35
N TRP A 30 6.37 7.70 0.83
CA TRP A 30 5.20 7.20 0.09
C TRP A 30 4.32 8.32 -0.46
N THR A 31 4.08 9.36 0.32
CA THR A 31 3.28 10.53 -0.10
C THR A 31 3.83 11.22 -1.35
N SER A 32 5.15 11.37 -1.46
CA SER A 32 5.79 11.99 -2.62
C SER A 32 5.75 11.06 -3.85
N ILE A 33 5.92 9.76 -3.63
CA ILE A 33 5.85 8.75 -4.70
C ILE A 33 4.44 8.69 -5.26
N GLU A 34 3.43 8.60 -4.40
CA GLU A 34 2.02 8.60 -4.76
C GLU A 34 1.64 9.87 -5.51
N ALA A 35 2.06 11.05 -5.04
CA ALA A 35 1.81 12.31 -5.73
C ALA A 35 2.42 12.35 -7.15
N THR A 36 3.59 11.73 -7.33
CA THR A 36 4.27 11.66 -8.63
C THR A 36 3.59 10.68 -9.57
N LEU A 37 3.08 9.57 -9.03
CA LEU A 37 2.43 8.49 -9.80
C LEU A 37 0.95 8.76 -10.09
N ALA A 38 0.26 9.52 -9.24
CA ALA A 38 -1.15 9.87 -9.39
C ALA A 38 -1.53 10.30 -10.82
N PRO A 39 -0.85 11.27 -11.46
CA PRO A 39 -1.20 11.69 -12.82
C PRO A 39 -0.95 10.62 -13.90
N VAL A 40 -0.08 9.63 -13.65
CA VAL A 40 0.18 8.51 -14.57
C VAL A 40 -0.95 7.48 -14.52
N PHE A 41 -1.52 7.29 -13.33
CA PHE A 41 -2.64 6.37 -13.09
C PHE A 41 -4.01 7.05 -13.21
N GLU A 42 -4.06 8.37 -13.41
CA GLU A 42 -5.30 9.07 -13.73
C GLU A 42 -5.90 8.47 -14.99
N ARG A 43 -7.09 7.89 -14.82
CA ARG A 43 -7.87 7.34 -15.92
C ARG A 43 -8.21 8.48 -16.88
N ARG A 44 -7.56 8.50 -18.04
CA ARG A 44 -7.93 9.41 -19.13
C ARG A 44 -9.40 9.15 -19.49
N ALA A 45 -10.23 10.18 -19.32
CA ALA A 45 -11.57 10.19 -19.87
C ALA A 45 -11.45 10.02 -21.39
N ARG A 46 -12.22 9.09 -21.94
CA ARG A 46 -12.22 8.77 -23.37
C ARG A 46 -13.09 9.77 -24.12
#